data_AF-A0A2A2V224-F1
#
_entry.id   AF-A0A2A2V224-F1
#
_cell.length_a   1.000
_cell.length_b   1.000
_cell.length_c   1.000
_cell.angle_alpha   90.00
_cell.angle_beta   90.00
_cell.angle_gamma   90.00
#
_symmetry.space_group_name_H-M   'P 1'
#
loop_
_entity.id
_entity.type
_entity.pdbx_description
1 polymer ?
#
loop_
_entity_poly.entity_id
_entity_poly.type
_entity_poly.pdbx_seq_one_letter_code
_entity_poly.pdbx_strand_id
1 'polypeptide(L)'
;MSNNGLTQFLLALKSADIKKIKAVYAHASKDEQIEALKFLFQSAQSNAALYGHYQDIANICLQAARFPEAMIAAINSLEKFAFFSTPLIQTEQINNLNPQGNNILHILLSQIPAQDNGLNYLRTLLHFESKERLQNALSQRNAKKLTPLECYLAFNSHTAPLSIQELSALLGLMEIEKRHISAVESHNAKVIESHLQQQRRLSEYKQFLLATYYQSNAG
;
A
#
# COMPACT_ATOMS: atom_id res chain seq x y z
N MET A 1 8.57 26.35 -11.30
CA MET A 1 10.01 26.36 -11.60
C MET A 1 10.64 24.99 -11.26
N SER A 2 10.31 23.90 -11.95
CA SER A 2 10.72 22.53 -11.54
C SER A 2 11.52 21.71 -12.57
N ASN A 3 12.04 22.29 -13.65
CA ASN A 3 12.72 21.48 -14.68
C ASN A 3 14.16 21.04 -14.34
N ASN A 4 14.79 21.55 -13.28
CA ASN A 4 16.22 21.28 -13.04
C ASN A 4 16.45 19.94 -12.30
N GLY A 5 15.65 19.61 -11.29
CA GLY A 5 15.82 18.41 -10.47
C GLY A 5 15.68 17.11 -11.25
N LEU A 6 14.59 16.95 -12.01
CA LEU A 6 14.41 15.78 -12.86
C LEU A 6 15.51 15.68 -13.93
N THR A 7 15.97 16.79 -14.49
CA THR A 7 17.07 16.80 -15.47
C THR A 7 18.36 16.25 -14.87
N GLN A 8 18.73 16.66 -13.66
CA GLN A 8 19.91 16.13 -12.97
C GLN A 8 19.79 14.62 -12.68
N PHE A 9 18.59 14.18 -12.27
CA PHE A 9 18.32 12.77 -12.06
C PHE A 9 18.47 11.96 -13.36
N LEU A 10 17.90 12.43 -14.47
CA LEU A 10 18.04 11.79 -15.78
C LEU A 10 19.50 11.72 -16.26
N LEU A 11 20.30 12.77 -16.01
CA LEU A 11 21.73 12.76 -16.31
C LEU A 11 22.49 11.73 -15.45
N ALA A 12 22.09 11.52 -14.20
CA ALA A 12 22.65 10.47 -13.35
C ALA A 12 22.24 9.06 -13.82
N LEU A 13 21.00 8.87 -14.28
CA LEU A 13 20.58 7.60 -14.88
C LEU A 13 21.40 7.27 -16.13
N LYS A 14 21.63 8.25 -17.01
CA LYS A 14 22.42 8.09 -18.23
C LYS A 14 23.88 7.72 -17.97
N SER A 15 24.45 8.11 -16.83
CA SER A 15 25.82 7.71 -16.48
C SER A 15 25.93 6.30 -15.94
N ALA A 16 24.80 5.62 -15.67
CA ALA A 16 24.75 4.27 -15.09
C ALA A 16 25.55 4.11 -13.77
N ASP A 17 25.83 5.23 -13.08
CA ASP A 17 26.61 5.26 -11.85
C ASP A 17 25.65 5.25 -10.66
N ILE A 18 25.55 4.09 -9.99
CA ILE A 18 24.69 3.88 -8.83
C ILE A 18 24.99 4.90 -7.72
N LYS A 19 26.26 5.22 -7.46
CA LYS A 19 26.63 6.18 -6.41
C LYS A 19 26.11 7.57 -6.78
N LYS A 20 26.23 7.96 -8.04
CA LYS A 20 25.72 9.24 -8.53
C LYS A 20 24.20 9.30 -8.47
N ILE A 21 23.49 8.24 -8.85
CA ILE A 21 22.02 8.15 -8.78
C ILE A 21 21.56 8.32 -7.33
N LYS A 22 22.18 7.58 -6.39
CA LYS A 22 21.89 7.70 -4.95
C LYS A 22 22.15 9.11 -4.44
N ALA A 23 23.31 9.69 -4.78
CA ALA A 23 23.69 11.02 -4.33
C ALA A 23 22.72 12.10 -4.84
N VAL A 24 22.39 12.10 -6.13
CA VAL A 24 21.45 13.06 -6.72
C VAL A 24 20.07 12.93 -6.09
N TYR A 25 19.56 11.71 -5.92
CA TYR A 25 18.25 11.49 -5.31
C TYR A 25 18.20 11.90 -3.83
N ALA A 26 19.24 11.61 -3.06
CA ALA A 26 19.30 11.93 -1.64
C ALA A 26 19.35 13.44 -1.36
N HIS A 27 20.04 14.21 -2.21
CA HIS A 27 20.16 15.67 -2.07
C HIS A 27 19.02 16.45 -2.73
N ALA A 28 18.17 15.77 -3.51
CA ALA A 28 17.00 16.37 -4.12
C ALA A 28 15.97 16.78 -3.05
N SER A 29 15.24 17.86 -3.32
CA SER A 29 14.08 18.26 -2.51
C SER A 29 12.99 17.18 -2.53
N LYS A 30 12.03 17.26 -1.61
CA LYS A 30 10.93 16.28 -1.55
C LYS A 30 10.10 16.24 -2.83
N ASP A 31 9.84 17.39 -3.46
CA ASP A 31 9.11 17.45 -4.72
C ASP A 31 9.89 16.80 -5.86
N GLU A 32 11.21 17.02 -5.93
CA GLU A 32 12.08 16.39 -6.93
C GLU A 32 12.22 14.87 -6.72
N GLN A 33 12.27 14.39 -5.46
CA GLN A 33 12.21 12.96 -5.14
C GLN A 33 10.89 12.35 -5.64
N ILE A 34 9.77 13.04 -5.46
CA ILE A 34 8.45 12.63 -5.95
C ILE A 34 8.43 12.58 -7.48
N GLU A 35 8.94 13.62 -8.15
CA GLU A 35 9.03 13.67 -9.61
C GLU A 35 9.87 12.52 -10.18
N ALA A 36 11.03 12.23 -9.56
CA ALA A 36 11.88 11.11 -9.95
C ALA A 36 11.15 9.76 -9.83
N LEU A 37 10.50 9.48 -8.69
CA LEU A 37 9.75 8.23 -8.50
C LEU A 37 8.56 8.12 -9.46
N LYS A 38 7.84 9.22 -9.73
CA LYS A 38 6.76 9.27 -10.72
C LYS A 38 7.29 8.96 -12.13
N PHE A 39 8.43 9.53 -12.50
CA PHE A 39 9.09 9.27 -13.77
C PHE A 39 9.44 7.78 -13.94
N LEU A 40 10.01 7.14 -12.90
CA LEU A 40 10.35 5.72 -12.93
C LEU A 40 9.10 4.85 -13.14
N PHE A 41 8.02 5.13 -12.41
CA PHE A 41 6.76 4.42 -12.58
C PHE A 41 6.19 4.60 -14.00
N GLN A 42 6.12 5.84 -14.50
CA GLN A 42 5.60 6.13 -15.85
C GLN A 42 6.43 5.47 -16.95
N SER A 43 7.75 5.44 -16.78
CA SER A 43 8.66 4.80 -17.73
C SER A 43 8.48 3.28 -17.74
N ALA A 44 8.27 2.67 -16.57
CA ALA A 44 7.97 1.24 -16.45
C ALA A 44 6.65 0.87 -17.11
N GLN A 45 5.62 1.72 -16.97
CA GLN A 45 4.32 1.52 -17.65
C GLN A 45 4.44 1.63 -19.16
N SER A 46 5.33 2.50 -19.66
CA SER A 46 5.51 2.73 -21.09
C SER A 46 6.39 1.66 -21.76
N ASN A 47 7.19 0.92 -20.98
CA ASN A 47 8.08 -0.12 -21.50
C ASN A 47 8.15 -1.32 -20.55
N ALA A 48 7.26 -2.29 -20.77
CA ALA A 48 7.14 -3.49 -19.95
C ALA A 48 8.44 -4.34 -19.90
N ALA A 49 9.24 -4.33 -20.97
CA ALA A 49 10.51 -5.07 -20.99
C ALA A 49 11.54 -4.51 -20.00
N LEU A 50 11.42 -3.24 -19.63
CA LEU A 50 12.29 -2.57 -18.65
C LEU A 50 11.61 -2.38 -17.29
N TYR A 51 10.44 -2.98 -17.05
CA TYR A 51 9.69 -2.78 -15.81
C TYR A 51 10.53 -3.10 -14.57
N GLY A 52 11.16 -4.28 -14.54
CA GLY A 52 12.04 -4.69 -13.43
C GLY A 52 13.25 -3.75 -13.27
N HIS A 53 13.83 -3.30 -14.37
CA HIS A 53 14.94 -2.34 -14.33
C HIS A 53 14.55 -1.02 -13.64
N TYR A 54 13.37 -0.48 -13.93
CA TYR A 54 12.89 0.73 -13.26
C TYR A 54 12.52 0.49 -11.79
N GLN A 55 12.06 -0.72 -11.42
CA GLN A 55 11.89 -1.10 -10.01
C GLN A 55 13.25 -1.16 -9.29
N ASP A 56 14.29 -1.69 -9.92
CA ASP A 56 15.64 -1.73 -9.35
C ASP A 56 16.19 -0.32 -9.12
N ILE A 57 15.96 0.61 -10.06
CA ILE A 57 16.33 2.02 -9.87
C ILE A 57 15.52 2.63 -8.71
N ALA A 58 14.22 2.35 -8.61
CA ALA A 58 13.42 2.82 -7.48
C ALA A 58 13.98 2.28 -6.16
N ASN A 59 14.37 1.01 -6.09
CA ASN A 59 15.04 0.42 -4.93
C ASN A 59 16.35 1.16 -4.59
N ILE A 60 17.19 1.47 -5.59
CA ILE A 60 18.41 2.27 -5.41
C ILE A 60 18.09 3.64 -4.80
N CYS A 61 17.05 4.32 -5.29
CA CYS A 61 16.59 5.60 -4.75
C CYS A 61 16.13 5.46 -3.29
N LEU A 62 15.33 4.44 -2.97
CA LEU A 62 14.81 4.21 -1.62
C LEU A 62 15.89 3.71 -0.64
N GLN A 63 17.00 3.15 -1.12
CA GLN A 63 18.18 2.92 -0.28
C GLN A 63 18.90 4.24 0.09
N ALA A 64 18.73 5.30 -0.69
CA ALA A 64 19.41 6.58 -0.50
C ALA A 64 18.60 7.59 0.33
N ALA A 65 17.27 7.54 0.28
CA ALA A 65 16.40 8.41 1.06
C ALA A 65 15.05 7.77 1.40
N ARG A 66 14.40 8.31 2.44
CA ARG A 66 13.07 7.89 2.86
C ARG A 66 12.02 8.18 1.78
N PHE A 67 11.15 7.22 1.51
CA PHE A 67 9.99 7.33 0.63
C PHE A 67 9.16 8.56 1.03
N PRO A 68 8.87 9.49 0.10
CA PRO A 68 8.15 10.71 0.42
C PRO A 68 6.77 10.42 1.01
N GLU A 69 6.41 11.04 2.14
CA GLU A 69 5.13 10.81 2.81
C GLU A 69 3.93 11.14 1.91
N ALA A 70 4.05 12.18 1.08
CA ALA A 70 3.02 12.54 0.10
C ALA A 70 2.79 11.45 -0.95
N MET A 71 3.79 10.61 -1.23
CA MET A 71 3.64 9.47 -2.15
C MET A 71 2.86 8.32 -1.52
N ILE A 72 2.83 8.17 -0.20
CA ILE A 72 2.04 7.12 0.47
C ILE A 72 0.57 7.22 0.05
N ALA A 73 0.01 8.43 0.08
CA ALA A 73 -1.36 8.69 -0.35
C ALA A 73 -1.58 8.48 -1.87
N ALA A 74 -0.52 8.53 -2.68
CA ALA A 74 -0.60 8.36 -4.12
C ALA A 74 -0.63 6.88 -4.56
N ILE A 75 -0.28 5.93 -3.68
CA ILE A 75 -0.32 4.48 -3.94
C ILE A 75 -1.74 3.96 -3.69
N ASN A 76 -2.64 4.29 -4.60
CA ASN A 76 -4.08 4.01 -4.49
C ASN A 76 -4.62 3.08 -5.59
N SER A 77 -3.75 2.35 -6.26
CA SER A 77 -4.08 1.43 -7.36
C SER A 77 -3.13 0.24 -7.31
N LEU A 78 -3.57 -0.89 -7.84
CA LEU A 78 -2.78 -2.11 -7.81
C LEU A 78 -1.48 -1.96 -8.60
N GLU A 79 -1.49 -1.26 -9.73
CA GLU A 79 -0.32 -1.07 -10.60
C GLU A 79 0.79 -0.28 -9.90
N LYS A 80 0.41 0.80 -9.20
CA LYS A 80 1.36 1.57 -8.39
C LYS A 80 1.88 0.73 -7.24
N PHE A 81 1.01 0.00 -6.56
CA PHE A 81 1.43 -0.86 -5.47
C PHE A 81 2.39 -1.95 -5.94
N ALA A 82 2.08 -2.65 -7.04
CA ALA A 82 2.93 -3.67 -7.62
C ALA A 82 4.31 -3.12 -8.02
N PHE A 83 4.36 -1.90 -8.55
CA PHE A 83 5.63 -1.25 -8.89
C PHE A 83 6.46 -0.93 -7.65
N PHE A 84 5.86 -0.33 -6.62
CA PHE A 84 6.60 0.14 -5.45
C PHE A 84 6.76 -0.89 -4.32
N SER A 85 5.96 -1.95 -4.28
CA SER A 85 5.94 -2.91 -3.18
C SER A 85 7.31 -3.56 -2.97
N THR A 86 7.94 -4.03 -4.04
CA THR A 86 9.26 -4.68 -3.95
C THR A 86 10.34 -3.73 -3.42
N PRO A 87 10.58 -2.53 -4.02
CA PRO A 87 11.49 -1.54 -3.46
C PRO A 87 11.22 -1.18 -1.99
N LEU A 88 9.95 -0.96 -1.63
CA LEU A 88 9.56 -0.56 -0.28
C LEU A 88 9.78 -1.65 0.75
N ILE A 89 9.52 -2.91 0.37
CA ILE A 89 9.73 -4.06 1.25
C ILE A 89 11.23 -4.29 1.47
N GLN A 90 12.03 -4.26 0.40
CA GLN A 90 13.49 -4.47 0.46
C GLN A 90 14.22 -3.39 1.25
N THR A 91 13.69 -2.17 1.26
CA THR A 91 14.24 -1.03 2.03
C THR A 91 13.57 -0.82 3.38
N GLU A 92 12.68 -1.73 3.79
CA GLU A 92 11.93 -1.69 5.06
C GLU A 92 10.99 -0.48 5.22
N GLN A 93 10.69 0.21 4.12
CA GLN A 93 9.92 1.44 4.09
C GLN A 93 8.42 1.23 3.87
N ILE A 94 7.98 -0.01 3.65
CA ILE A 94 6.56 -0.36 3.51
C ILE A 94 5.73 0.00 4.77
N ASN A 95 6.40 0.09 5.92
CA ASN A 95 5.84 0.44 7.24
C ASN A 95 5.82 1.96 7.51
N ASN A 96 6.31 2.78 6.58
CA ASN A 96 6.29 4.23 6.75
C ASN A 96 4.86 4.74 6.83
N LEU A 97 4.64 5.69 7.74
CA LEU A 97 3.36 6.33 7.95
C LEU A 97 3.39 7.74 7.36
N ASN A 98 2.25 8.17 6.83
CA ASN A 98 1.99 9.57 6.51
C ASN A 98 1.49 10.33 7.76
N PRO A 99 1.24 11.65 7.68
CA PRO A 99 0.77 12.44 8.83
C PRO A 99 -0.56 11.98 9.45
N GLN A 100 -1.39 11.23 8.73
CA GLN A 100 -2.63 10.63 9.25
C GLN A 100 -2.42 9.24 9.89
N GLY A 101 -1.17 8.80 10.00
CA GLY A 101 -0.81 7.47 10.50
C GLY A 101 -1.10 6.36 9.50
N ASN A 102 -1.42 6.65 8.25
CA ASN A 102 -1.68 5.63 7.24
C ASN A 102 -0.35 5.19 6.62
N ASN A 103 -0.13 3.88 6.55
CA ASN A 103 0.82 3.30 5.60
C ASN A 103 0.15 3.07 4.23
N ILE A 104 0.91 2.55 3.27
CA ILE A 104 0.44 2.30 1.91
C ILE A 104 -0.73 1.30 1.86
N LEU A 105 -0.77 0.29 2.72
CA LEU A 105 -1.85 -0.70 2.72
C LEU A 105 -3.18 -0.09 3.16
N HIS A 106 -3.18 0.87 4.10
CA HIS A 106 -4.39 1.61 4.46
C HIS A 106 -4.96 2.33 3.24
N ILE A 107 -4.11 2.99 2.45
CA ILE A 107 -4.51 3.75 1.27
C ILE A 107 -5.02 2.82 0.16
N LEU A 108 -4.22 1.79 -0.16
CA LEU A 108 -4.53 0.82 -1.20
C LEU A 108 -5.87 0.14 -0.91
N LEU A 109 -6.02 -0.48 0.26
CA LEU A 109 -7.21 -1.28 0.56
C LEU A 109 -8.48 -0.44 0.69
N SER A 110 -8.37 0.83 1.11
CA SER A 110 -9.50 1.75 1.13
C SER A 110 -10.06 2.07 -0.26
N GLN A 111 -9.29 1.87 -1.33
CA GLN A 111 -9.65 2.32 -2.68
C GLN A 111 -9.61 1.21 -3.74
N ILE A 112 -9.03 0.04 -3.43
CA ILE A 112 -8.79 -1.00 -4.42
C ILE A 112 -10.10 -1.52 -5.02
N PRO A 113 -10.28 -1.46 -6.35
CA PRO A 113 -11.44 -2.03 -6.99
C PRO A 113 -11.47 -3.56 -6.87
N ALA A 114 -12.66 -4.13 -6.71
CA ALA A 114 -12.82 -5.58 -6.56
C ALA A 114 -12.39 -6.36 -7.81
N GLN A 115 -12.51 -5.74 -9.00
CA GLN A 115 -12.13 -6.38 -10.27
C GLN A 115 -10.61 -6.51 -10.46
N ASP A 116 -9.80 -5.77 -9.69
CA ASP A 116 -8.34 -5.76 -9.87
C ASP A 116 -7.66 -6.98 -9.21
N ASN A 117 -8.41 -7.84 -8.50
CA ASN A 117 -7.90 -9.00 -7.75
C ASN A 117 -6.77 -8.63 -6.76
N GLY A 118 -6.89 -7.45 -6.18
CA GLY A 118 -5.84 -6.86 -5.36
C GLY A 118 -5.67 -7.51 -3.99
N LEU A 119 -6.74 -8.08 -3.43
CA LEU A 119 -6.64 -8.84 -2.18
C LEU A 119 -5.84 -10.12 -2.39
N ASN A 120 -6.10 -10.82 -3.51
CA ASN A 120 -5.38 -12.03 -3.88
C ASN A 120 -3.90 -11.73 -4.19
N TYR A 121 -3.60 -10.61 -4.86
CA TYR A 121 -2.22 -10.15 -5.05
C TYR A 121 -1.51 -9.92 -3.71
N LEU A 122 -2.13 -9.17 -2.79
CA LEU A 122 -1.55 -8.90 -1.47
C LEU A 122 -1.35 -10.18 -0.66
N ARG A 123 -2.31 -11.11 -0.68
CA ARG A 123 -2.19 -12.41 -0.04
C ARG A 123 -1.02 -13.21 -0.61
N THR A 124 -0.85 -13.19 -1.94
CA THR A 124 0.28 -13.86 -2.61
C THR A 124 1.61 -13.28 -2.16
N LEU A 125 1.72 -11.95 -2.03
CA LEU A 125 2.94 -11.31 -1.51
C LEU A 125 3.30 -11.74 -0.07
N LEU A 126 2.30 -12.01 0.77
CA LEU A 126 2.49 -12.47 2.16
C LEU A 126 2.97 -13.92 2.27
N HIS A 127 3.10 -14.64 1.16
CA HIS A 127 3.68 -15.99 1.13
C HIS A 127 5.18 -16.01 0.80
N PHE A 128 5.79 -14.87 0.45
CA PHE A 128 7.22 -14.80 0.14
C PHE A 128 8.09 -14.50 1.36
N GLU A 129 9.41 -14.62 1.20
CA GLU A 129 10.43 -14.48 2.25
C GLU A 129 10.35 -13.16 3.02
N SER A 130 9.81 -12.11 2.41
CA SER A 130 9.65 -10.79 3.01
C SER A 130 8.33 -10.57 3.78
N LYS A 131 7.62 -11.65 4.13
CA LYS A 131 6.28 -11.60 4.74
C LYS A 131 6.21 -10.77 6.02
N GLU A 132 7.23 -10.80 6.89
CA GLU A 132 7.17 -10.13 8.19
C GLU A 132 6.97 -8.61 8.07
N ARG A 133 7.67 -7.99 7.12
CA ARG A 133 7.55 -6.54 6.89
C ARG A 133 6.16 -6.16 6.39
N LEU A 134 5.56 -7.00 5.55
CA LEU A 134 4.19 -6.82 5.07
C LEU A 134 3.15 -7.13 6.14
N GLN A 135 3.37 -8.14 6.99
CA GLN A 135 2.52 -8.47 8.13
C GLN A 135 2.48 -7.33 9.14
N ASN A 136 3.64 -6.72 9.41
CA ASN A 136 3.74 -5.52 10.25
C ASN A 136 2.94 -4.36 9.63
N ALA A 137 3.10 -4.09 8.33
CA ALA A 137 2.32 -3.05 7.66
C ALA A 137 0.82 -3.35 7.70
N LEU A 138 0.42 -4.62 7.53
CA LEU A 138 -0.97 -5.06 7.60
C LEU A 138 -1.57 -4.91 9.00
N SER A 139 -0.75 -4.91 10.05
CA SER A 139 -1.20 -4.90 11.45
C SER A 139 -1.10 -3.52 12.11
N GLN A 140 -0.49 -2.53 11.45
CA GLN A 140 -0.35 -1.17 11.96
C GLN A 140 -1.70 -0.47 12.03
N ARG A 141 -1.96 0.22 13.15
CA ARG A 141 -3.14 1.08 13.30
C ARG A 141 -2.82 2.53 12.93
N ASN A 142 -3.70 3.17 12.16
CA ASN A 142 -3.57 4.59 11.85
C ASN A 142 -4.01 5.50 13.02
N ALA A 143 -4.03 6.83 12.79
CA ALA A 143 -4.45 7.80 13.81
C ALA A 143 -5.90 7.63 14.28
N LYS A 144 -6.77 7.00 13.47
CA LYS A 144 -8.15 6.62 13.82
C LYS A 144 -8.25 5.26 14.49
N LYS A 145 -7.12 4.63 14.84
CA LYS A 145 -7.02 3.29 15.42
C LYS A 145 -7.57 2.18 14.52
N LEU A 146 -7.62 2.40 13.20
CA LEU A 146 -8.02 1.39 12.23
C LEU A 146 -6.79 0.72 11.62
N THR A 147 -6.83 -0.61 11.45
CA THR A 147 -5.86 -1.34 10.60
C THR A 147 -6.19 -1.14 9.11
N PRO A 148 -5.29 -1.51 8.18
CA PRO A 148 -5.58 -1.57 6.75
C PRO A 148 -6.84 -2.38 6.39
N LEU A 149 -7.10 -3.53 7.04
CA LEU A 149 -8.33 -4.30 6.77
C LEU A 149 -9.57 -3.62 7.34
N GLU A 150 -9.49 -2.97 8.50
CA GLU A 150 -10.60 -2.14 9.00
C GLU A 150 -10.87 -0.95 8.05
N CYS A 151 -9.82 -0.36 7.48
CA CYS A 151 -9.93 0.64 6.41
C CYS A 151 -10.59 0.09 5.14
N TYR A 152 -10.29 -1.14 4.73
CA TYR A 152 -11.00 -1.82 3.65
C TYR A 152 -12.51 -1.91 3.95
N LEU A 153 -12.85 -2.41 5.14
CA LEU A 153 -14.24 -2.61 5.54
C LEU A 153 -15.01 -1.28 5.55
N ALA A 154 -14.40 -0.23 6.08
CA ALA A 154 -15.00 1.09 6.24
C ALA A 154 -15.07 1.92 4.96
N PHE A 155 -14.00 1.96 4.18
CA PHE A 155 -13.84 2.96 3.12
C PHE A 155 -13.90 2.40 1.72
N ASN A 156 -13.65 1.09 1.50
CA ASN A 156 -13.72 0.48 0.18
C ASN A 156 -15.14 0.47 -0.38
N SER A 157 -15.33 1.10 -1.56
CA SER A 157 -16.62 1.37 -2.19
C SER A 157 -17.41 0.13 -2.59
N HIS A 158 -16.77 -1.04 -2.67
CA HIS A 158 -17.42 -2.28 -3.06
C HIS A 158 -18.43 -2.74 -2.01
N THR A 159 -19.69 -2.97 -2.41
CA THR A 159 -20.79 -3.41 -1.53
C THR A 159 -21.43 -4.73 -1.95
N ALA A 160 -21.04 -5.27 -3.11
CA ALA A 160 -21.51 -6.54 -3.64
C ALA A 160 -20.61 -7.70 -3.16
N PRO A 161 -21.05 -8.96 -3.27
CA PRO A 161 -20.20 -10.11 -2.99
C PRO A 161 -18.94 -10.14 -3.87
N LEU A 162 -17.80 -10.43 -3.25
CA LEU A 162 -16.53 -10.65 -3.97
C LEU A 162 -16.58 -11.98 -4.73
N SER A 163 -15.68 -12.12 -5.72
CA SER A 163 -15.39 -13.44 -6.29
C SER A 163 -14.88 -14.40 -5.20
N ILE A 164 -15.05 -15.71 -5.39
CA ILE A 164 -14.60 -16.72 -4.41
C ILE A 164 -13.09 -16.58 -4.12
N GLN A 165 -12.30 -16.22 -5.14
CA GLN A 165 -10.86 -16.02 -5.01
C GLN A 165 -10.55 -14.80 -4.12
N GLU A 166 -11.17 -13.65 -4.37
CA GLU A 166 -10.97 -12.43 -3.58
C GLU A 166 -11.53 -12.55 -2.17
N LEU A 167 -12.68 -13.20 -1.98
CA LEU A 167 -13.23 -13.49 -0.65
C LEU A 167 -12.28 -14.39 0.13
N SER A 168 -11.80 -15.47 -0.49
CA SER A 168 -10.81 -16.35 0.14
C SER A 168 -9.57 -15.55 0.51
N ALA A 169 -9.07 -14.70 -0.39
CA ALA A 169 -7.93 -13.84 -0.11
C ALA A 169 -8.15 -12.93 1.09
N LEU A 170 -9.29 -12.23 1.15
CA LEU A 170 -9.67 -11.38 2.28
C LEU A 170 -9.67 -12.16 3.61
N LEU A 171 -10.31 -13.33 3.65
CA LEU A 171 -10.36 -14.16 4.86
C LEU A 171 -8.96 -14.57 5.32
N GLY A 172 -8.10 -14.96 4.37
CA GLY A 172 -6.70 -15.27 4.67
C GLY A 172 -5.91 -14.07 5.20
N LEU A 173 -6.15 -12.88 4.65
CA LEU A 173 -5.54 -11.64 5.15
C LEU A 173 -6.01 -11.31 6.57
N MET A 174 -7.31 -11.45 6.85
CA MET A 174 -7.86 -11.26 8.20
C MET A 174 -7.23 -12.23 9.20
N GLU A 175 -7.06 -13.50 8.83
CA GLU A 175 -6.42 -14.48 9.69
C GLU A 175 -4.94 -14.15 9.94
N ILE A 176 -4.21 -13.71 8.92
CA ILE A 176 -2.83 -13.25 9.07
C ILE A 176 -2.75 -12.07 10.02
N GLU A 177 -3.56 -11.01 9.80
CA GLU A 177 -3.56 -9.81 10.63
C GLU A 177 -3.89 -10.15 12.10
N LYS A 178 -4.92 -10.96 12.35
CA LYS A 178 -5.34 -11.37 13.71
C LYS A 178 -4.25 -12.09 14.49
N ARG A 179 -3.36 -12.83 13.83
CA ARG A 179 -2.22 -13.49 14.48
C ARG A 179 -1.10 -12.51 14.88
N HIS A 180 -1.10 -11.29 14.33
CA HIS A 180 -0.03 -10.29 14.51
C HIS A 180 -0.47 -9.06 15.31
N ILE A 181 -1.76 -8.82 15.46
CA ILE A 181 -2.29 -7.79 16.37
C ILE A 181 -2.47 -8.36 17.78
N SER A 182 -2.25 -7.53 18.80
CA SER A 182 -2.45 -7.92 20.20
C SER A 182 -3.92 -8.05 20.59
N ALA A 183 -4.80 -7.24 19.98
CA ALA A 183 -6.23 -7.28 20.21
C ALA A 183 -7.01 -6.68 19.02
N VAL A 184 -8.20 -7.24 18.78
CA VAL A 184 -9.21 -6.65 17.90
C VAL A 184 -9.99 -5.60 18.69
N GLU A 185 -10.04 -4.37 18.19
CA GLU A 185 -10.76 -3.25 18.81
C GLU A 185 -12.26 -3.37 18.47
N SER A 186 -13.01 -4.18 19.22
CA SER A 186 -14.44 -4.45 18.93
C SER A 186 -15.32 -3.20 18.87
N HIS A 187 -14.90 -2.09 19.48
CA HIS A 187 -15.60 -0.81 19.36
C HIS A 187 -15.59 -0.25 17.93
N ASN A 188 -14.58 -0.58 17.12
CA ASN A 188 -14.47 -0.14 15.73
C ASN A 188 -15.62 -0.69 14.88
N ALA A 189 -16.16 -1.88 15.20
CA ALA A 189 -17.29 -2.46 14.47
C ALA A 189 -18.47 -1.48 14.37
N LYS A 190 -18.89 -0.91 15.51
CA LYS A 190 -20.02 0.05 15.57
C LYS A 190 -19.70 1.37 14.87
N VAL A 191 -18.45 1.83 14.97
CA VAL A 191 -17.98 3.07 14.31
C VAL A 191 -18.03 2.90 12.80
N ILE A 192 -17.52 1.78 12.29
CA ILE A 192 -17.51 1.45 10.87
C ILE A 192 -18.94 1.26 10.35
N GLU A 193 -19.77 0.51 11.07
CA GLU A 193 -21.18 0.32 10.70
C GLU A 193 -21.92 1.66 10.59
N SER A 194 -21.77 2.53 11.61
CA SER A 194 -22.37 3.86 11.62
C SER A 194 -21.87 4.72 10.45
N HIS A 195 -20.58 4.66 10.14
CA HIS A 195 -20.00 5.33 8.98
C HIS A 195 -20.62 4.83 7.66
N LEU A 196 -20.73 3.51 7.48
CA LEU A 196 -21.32 2.91 6.28
C LEU A 196 -22.81 3.27 6.14
N GLN A 197 -23.57 3.32 7.23
CA GLN A 197 -24.97 3.78 7.22
C GLN A 197 -25.08 5.23 6.75
N GLN A 198 -24.27 6.13 7.31
CA GLN A 198 -24.24 7.54 6.92
C GLN A 198 -23.91 7.72 5.44
N GLN A 199 -23.01 6.87 4.90
CA GLN A 199 -22.62 6.89 3.49
C GLN A 199 -23.56 6.08 2.58
N ARG A 200 -24.67 5.52 3.10
CA ARG A 200 -25.60 4.64 2.38
C ARG A 200 -24.91 3.43 1.70
N ARG A 201 -23.91 2.87 2.37
CA ARG A 201 -23.07 1.77 1.91
C ARG A 201 -23.09 0.55 2.80
N LEU A 202 -23.94 0.53 3.83
CA LEU A 202 -24.17 -0.65 4.64
C LEU A 202 -25.09 -1.62 3.87
N SER A 203 -24.51 -2.63 3.24
CA SER A 203 -25.21 -3.76 2.62
C SER A 203 -25.18 -4.99 3.52
N GLU A 204 -26.05 -5.98 3.25
CA GLU A 204 -25.99 -7.30 3.91
C GLU A 204 -24.60 -7.92 3.80
N TYR A 205 -23.95 -7.77 2.64
CA TYR A 205 -22.59 -8.26 2.43
C TYR A 205 -21.56 -7.53 3.31
N LYS A 206 -21.66 -6.21 3.48
CA LYS A 206 -20.79 -5.46 4.41
C LYS A 206 -21.04 -5.88 5.86
N GLN A 207 -22.28 -6.13 6.25
CA GLN A 207 -22.61 -6.65 7.58
C GLN A 207 -22.01 -8.05 7.79
N PHE A 208 -22.10 -8.93 6.79
CA PHE A 208 -21.44 -10.23 6.81
C PHE A 208 -19.92 -10.09 7.02
N LEU A 209 -19.24 -9.26 6.24
CA LEU A 209 -17.79 -9.05 6.40
C LEU A 209 -17.41 -8.48 7.77
N LEU A 210 -18.18 -7.53 8.30
CA LEU A 210 -17.96 -6.99 9.64
C LEU A 210 -18.15 -8.08 10.72
N ALA A 211 -19.18 -8.89 10.60
CA ALA A 211 -19.42 -10.02 11.50
C ALA A 211 -18.26 -11.03 11.43
N THR A 212 -17.83 -11.42 10.22
CA THR A 212 -16.68 -12.33 10.04
C THR A 212 -15.40 -11.76 10.65
N TYR A 213 -15.14 -10.46 10.48
CA TYR A 213 -13.95 -9.84 11.04
C TYR A 213 -13.99 -9.74 12.56
N TYR A 214 -15.07 -9.21 13.15
CA TYR A 214 -15.12 -8.92 14.60
C TYR A 214 -15.65 -10.07 15.47
N GLN A 215 -16.55 -10.92 14.97
CA GLN A 215 -17.20 -11.97 15.78
C GLN A 215 -16.45 -13.30 15.79
N SER A 216 -15.49 -13.51 14.89
CA SER A 216 -14.69 -14.75 14.84
C SER A 216 -13.71 -14.93 16.01
N ASN A 217 -13.81 -14.12 17.07
CA ASN A 217 -13.03 -14.20 18.32
C ASN A 217 -13.87 -14.73 19.51
N ALA A 218 -15.04 -15.32 19.27
CA ALA A 218 -15.89 -15.93 20.30
C ALA A 218 -15.59 -17.44 20.52
N GLY A 219 -14.35 -17.88 20.26
CA GLY A 219 -13.90 -19.26 20.47
C GLY A 219 -12.78 -19.34 21.48
#